data_AF-A0A6N4W6C6-F1
#
_entry.id   AF-A0A6N4W6C6-F1
#
_cell.length_a   1.000
_cell.length_b   1.000
_cell.length_c   1.000
_cell.angle_alpha   90.00
_cell.angle_beta   90.00
_cell.angle_gamma   90.00
#
_symmetry.space_group_name_H-M   'P 1'
#
loop_
_entity.id
_entity.type
_entity.pdbx_description
1 polymer ?
#
loop_
_entity_poly.entity_id
_entity_poly.type
_entity_poly.pdbx_seq_one_letter_code
_entity_poly.pdbx_strand_id
1 'polypeptide(L)'
;MGASRFTSRAGGLAVGLGVGAAILIGAGCASASPGSDSGAGPPAAHSTPAAGHSARQAPRPQPAAATRTRTTVVRPAAATVAGSRRAHTAATPSAPNPVSVDVPAMPVESGASFTVSRDAIAQVAAGYVAGGDPADSARFFFGDLAVASLEQLADPAVTPDQTRQLLGNLAVSGYFGGIWLRDNLRDTATAAPAVVTAVTKPVIDLSPSAIALHVFDGLAAGFVGAAQSSPWIVNLVAHVSVPALLALYGYNKGYLEVVLDSPPPGVASMADTLTCTGFLACHSSAFPLELATRYDSALSQLDQPTTLGWAEMAVWSTVLESATGAGRFVWQAIVSAGGLSPRSYAALVDLSSAYLMVSKAAVLSSMIAAADGDAATGSTSLRLQAGLWMWSGSYFASLASSAGPGTVPSVTVT
;
A
#
# COMPACT_ATOMS: atom_id res chain seq x y z
N MET A 1 -24.55 17.90 26.90
CA MET A 1 -23.37 17.72 26.02
C MET A 1 -23.05 16.23 25.97
N GLY A 2 -23.26 15.52 24.85
CA GLY A 2 -22.99 14.08 24.84
C GLY A 2 -23.52 13.22 23.68
N ALA A 3 -23.82 13.77 22.50
CA ALA A 3 -24.35 12.97 21.37
C ALA A 3 -23.51 13.05 20.07
N SER A 4 -22.52 13.96 19.96
CA SER A 4 -21.79 14.18 18.69
C SER A 4 -20.58 13.25 18.46
N ARG A 5 -20.10 12.53 19.48
CA ARG A 5 -18.91 11.66 19.34
C ARG A 5 -19.23 10.22 18.92
N PHE A 6 -20.49 9.79 19.01
CA PHE A 6 -20.90 8.42 18.70
C PHE A 6 -21.26 8.25 17.21
N THR A 7 -21.81 9.29 16.59
CA THR A 7 -22.21 9.30 15.18
C THR A 7 -21.03 9.32 14.20
N SER A 8 -19.88 9.92 14.55
CA SER A 8 -18.72 9.93 13.65
C SER A 8 -18.01 8.58 13.56
N ARG A 9 -18.04 7.76 14.63
CA ARG A 9 -17.40 6.43 14.68
C ARG A 9 -18.16 5.37 13.90
N ALA A 10 -19.49 5.40 13.95
CA ALA A 10 -20.34 4.47 13.20
C ALA A 10 -20.37 4.81 11.70
N GLY A 11 -20.31 6.10 11.34
CA GLY A 11 -20.29 6.55 9.94
C GLY A 11 -19.04 6.13 9.17
N GLY A 12 -17.85 6.26 9.77
CA GLY A 12 -16.58 5.88 9.11
C GLY A 12 -16.46 4.37 8.84
N LEU A 13 -16.98 3.54 9.75
CA LEU A 13 -16.94 2.08 9.62
C LEU A 13 -17.87 1.55 8.51
N ALA A 14 -19.04 2.17 8.33
CA ALA A 14 -19.98 1.86 7.26
C ALA A 14 -19.45 2.28 5.88
N VAL A 15 -18.72 3.40 5.79
CA VAL A 15 -18.07 3.84 4.55
C VAL A 15 -16.91 2.91 4.17
N GLY A 16 -16.10 2.45 5.12
CA GLY A 16 -14.98 1.55 4.83
C GLY A 16 -15.37 0.17 4.31
N LEU A 17 -16.45 -0.41 4.83
CA LEU A 17 -17.00 -1.66 4.30
C LEU A 17 -17.65 -1.46 2.92
N GLY A 18 -18.27 -0.30 2.67
CA GLY A 18 -18.89 0.04 1.39
C GLY A 18 -17.90 0.28 0.24
N VAL A 19 -16.76 0.93 0.52
CA VAL A 19 -15.72 1.21 -0.51
C VAL A 19 -14.95 -0.06 -0.89
N GLY A 20 -14.65 -0.95 0.07
CA GLY A 20 -14.07 -2.26 -0.23
C GLY A 20 -14.96 -3.10 -1.14
N ALA A 21 -16.28 -3.08 -0.93
CA ALA A 21 -17.24 -3.73 -1.80
C ALA A 21 -17.33 -3.08 -3.20
N ALA A 22 -17.24 -1.75 -3.31
CA ALA A 22 -17.29 -1.06 -4.60
C ALA A 22 -16.06 -1.36 -5.49
N ILE A 23 -14.86 -1.50 -4.91
CA ILE A 23 -13.65 -1.90 -5.63
C ILE A 23 -13.76 -3.37 -6.09
N LEU A 24 -14.31 -4.25 -5.24
CA LEU A 24 -14.54 -5.66 -5.59
C LEU A 24 -15.62 -5.85 -6.67
N ILE A 25 -16.69 -5.04 -6.65
CA ILE A 25 -17.77 -5.08 -7.64
C ILE A 25 -17.34 -4.45 -8.97
N GLY A 26 -16.56 -3.36 -8.94
CA GLY A 26 -16.00 -2.73 -10.14
C GLY A 26 -15.05 -3.65 -10.92
N ALA A 27 -14.25 -4.46 -10.21
CA ALA A 27 -13.40 -5.49 -10.83
C ALA A 27 -14.21 -6.72 -11.30
N GLY A 28 -15.28 -7.10 -10.59
CA GLY A 28 -16.13 -8.24 -10.95
C GLY A 28 -16.97 -8.00 -12.21
N CYS A 29 -17.52 -6.80 -12.39
CA CYS A 29 -18.41 -6.49 -13.53
C CYS A 29 -17.67 -6.23 -14.85
N ALA A 30 -16.34 -6.03 -14.82
CA ALA A 30 -15.52 -5.91 -16.03
C ALA A 30 -15.13 -7.27 -16.67
N SER A 31 -15.53 -8.40 -16.06
CA SER A 31 -15.17 -9.76 -16.50
C SER A 31 -16.28 -10.56 -17.20
N ALA A 32 -17.42 -9.94 -17.54
CA ALA A 32 -18.41 -10.57 -18.42
C ALA A 32 -18.13 -10.20 -19.89
N SER A 33 -17.62 -11.18 -20.65
CA SER A 33 -17.14 -11.09 -22.04
C SER A 33 -18.15 -10.57 -23.08
N PRO A 34 -17.65 -10.08 -24.24
CA PRO A 34 -18.44 -9.90 -25.45
C PRO A 34 -18.72 -11.25 -26.12
N GLY A 35 -19.96 -11.48 -26.56
CA GLY A 35 -20.33 -12.70 -27.27
C GLY A 35 -21.70 -12.59 -27.94
N SER A 36 -21.66 -12.63 -29.25
CA SER A 36 -22.71 -12.32 -30.21
C SER A 36 -23.89 -13.30 -30.21
N ASP A 37 -25.04 -12.74 -30.59
CA ASP A 37 -26.22 -13.30 -31.24
C ASP A 37 -26.36 -14.83 -31.51
N SER A 38 -27.44 -15.35 -30.94
CA SER A 38 -28.56 -16.05 -31.62
C SER A 38 -28.33 -17.37 -32.36
N GLY A 39 -28.88 -18.45 -31.79
CA GLY A 39 -29.25 -19.68 -32.50
C GLY A 39 -30.03 -20.66 -31.61
N ALA A 40 -31.32 -20.86 -31.91
CA ALA A 40 -32.34 -21.53 -31.11
C ALA A 40 -32.33 -23.08 -31.17
N GLY A 41 -32.91 -23.73 -30.13
CA GLY A 41 -33.46 -25.10 -30.22
C GLY A 41 -33.33 -25.99 -28.96
N PRO A 42 -34.43 -26.47 -28.32
CA PRO A 42 -34.42 -27.14 -27.00
C PRO A 42 -34.70 -28.68 -27.09
N PRO A 43 -35.12 -29.39 -26.00
CA PRO A 43 -34.29 -30.10 -25.03
C PRO A 43 -34.56 -31.63 -24.98
N ALA A 44 -33.75 -32.41 -24.28
CA ALA A 44 -34.14 -33.77 -23.88
C ALA A 44 -33.56 -34.20 -22.52
N ALA A 45 -34.46 -34.75 -21.71
CA ALA A 45 -34.28 -35.28 -20.37
C ALA A 45 -33.38 -36.53 -20.34
N HIS A 46 -32.79 -36.84 -19.16
CA HIS A 46 -33.08 -38.08 -18.41
C HIS A 46 -32.12 -38.31 -17.22
N SER A 47 -32.76 -38.53 -16.06
CA SER A 47 -32.54 -39.66 -15.13
C SER A 47 -31.17 -39.89 -14.44
N THR A 48 -31.22 -39.75 -13.12
CA THR A 48 -30.46 -40.41 -12.03
C THR A 48 -30.49 -41.96 -12.09
N PRO A 49 -29.90 -42.74 -11.15
CA PRO A 49 -28.71 -42.62 -10.27
C PRO A 49 -27.89 -43.97 -10.19
N ALA A 50 -27.07 -44.12 -9.13
CA ALA A 50 -26.49 -45.36 -8.52
C ALA A 50 -25.06 -45.72 -8.96
N ALA A 51 -24.20 -46.41 -8.20
CA ALA A 51 -23.99 -46.75 -6.79
C ALA A 51 -22.71 -47.63 -6.78
N GLY A 52 -22.01 -47.75 -5.63
CA GLY A 52 -21.02 -48.81 -5.39
C GLY A 52 -19.70 -48.28 -4.81
N HIS A 53 -19.52 -48.22 -3.48
CA HIS A 53 -19.00 -49.31 -2.62
C HIS A 53 -17.65 -49.89 -3.05
N SER A 54 -16.58 -49.53 -2.31
CA SER A 54 -15.80 -50.54 -1.59
C SER A 54 -14.80 -49.91 -0.60
N ALA A 55 -14.94 -50.33 0.65
CA ALA A 55 -13.98 -50.13 1.72
C ALA A 55 -12.86 -51.17 1.62
N ARG A 56 -11.63 -50.80 2.00
CA ARG A 56 -10.72 -51.76 2.62
C ARG A 56 -9.75 -51.07 3.60
N GLN A 57 -9.66 -51.72 4.75
CA GLN A 57 -8.98 -51.33 5.97
C GLN A 57 -7.45 -51.40 5.89
N ALA A 58 -6.85 -50.74 6.88
CA ALA A 58 -5.43 -50.60 7.23
C ALA A 58 -4.62 -51.90 7.36
N PRO A 59 -3.30 -51.79 7.59
CA PRO A 59 -2.87 -51.88 8.99
C PRO A 59 -1.77 -50.90 9.42
N ARG A 60 -1.83 -50.54 10.71
CA ARG A 60 -0.79 -49.90 11.52
C ARG A 60 0.12 -51.00 12.10
N PRO A 61 1.42 -50.73 12.30
CA PRO A 61 1.99 -51.00 13.62
C PRO A 61 2.82 -49.83 14.18
N GLN A 62 3.10 -49.95 15.47
CA GLN A 62 3.47 -48.94 16.46
C GLN A 62 5.00 -49.02 16.79
N PRO A 63 5.52 -48.40 17.87
CA PRO A 63 6.58 -47.38 17.84
C PRO A 63 7.99 -47.88 18.22
N ALA A 64 9.02 -47.05 18.01
CA ALA A 64 10.35 -47.27 18.61
C ALA A 64 10.97 -45.99 19.21
N ALA A 65 11.42 -46.20 20.44
CA ALA A 65 12.20 -45.44 21.41
C ALA A 65 13.09 -44.25 20.99
N ALA A 66 12.98 -43.22 21.85
CA ALA A 66 14.03 -42.38 22.43
C ALA A 66 15.49 -42.59 21.98
N THR A 67 16.11 -41.50 21.52
CA THR A 67 17.52 -41.23 21.81
C THR A 67 17.67 -39.78 22.24
N ARG A 68 18.16 -39.64 23.47
CA ARG A 68 18.40 -38.40 24.21
C ARG A 68 19.86 -38.03 23.93
N THR A 69 20.10 -36.97 23.17
CA THR A 69 21.45 -36.40 23.04
C THR A 69 21.43 -34.98 23.56
N ARG A 70 22.16 -34.81 24.66
CA ARG A 70 22.32 -33.62 25.47
C ARG A 70 23.63 -32.97 25.01
N THR A 71 23.57 -31.81 24.37
CA THR A 71 24.79 -31.06 24.04
C THR A 71 24.53 -29.55 24.22
N THR A 72 24.94 -29.10 25.40
CA THR A 72 25.57 -27.80 25.72
C THR A 72 25.11 -26.54 24.98
N VAL A 73 24.44 -25.69 25.77
CA VAL A 73 24.37 -24.22 25.62
C VAL A 73 25.79 -23.65 25.50
N VAL A 74 26.07 -22.96 24.39
CA VAL A 74 27.18 -22.00 24.29
C VAL A 74 26.59 -20.64 23.95
N ARG A 75 26.61 -19.78 24.96
CA ARG A 75 26.29 -18.35 24.91
C ARG A 75 27.54 -17.60 24.47
N PRO A 76 27.53 -16.85 23.35
CA PRO A 76 28.55 -15.83 23.13
C PRO A 76 28.20 -14.60 23.95
N ALA A 77 29.20 -14.13 24.68
CA ALA A 77 29.17 -12.95 25.51
C ALA A 77 28.96 -11.67 24.71
N ALA A 78 28.27 -10.71 25.33
CA ALA A 78 28.29 -9.31 24.96
C ALA A 78 29.74 -8.81 24.94
N ALA A 79 30.20 -8.37 23.77
CA ALA A 79 31.44 -7.60 23.64
C ALA A 79 31.09 -6.11 23.69
N THR A 80 31.17 -5.57 24.91
CA THR A 80 31.28 -4.13 25.17
C THR A 80 32.60 -3.66 24.55
N VAL A 81 32.55 -2.92 23.44
CA VAL A 81 33.72 -2.17 22.94
C VAL A 81 33.57 -0.74 23.40
N ALA A 82 34.18 -0.47 24.55
CA ALA A 82 34.52 0.87 25.00
C ALA A 82 35.81 1.32 24.29
N GLY A 83 35.77 2.51 23.69
CA GLY A 83 36.92 3.41 23.61
C GLY A 83 37.78 3.37 22.34
N SER A 84 37.51 4.31 21.43
CA SER A 84 38.59 5.16 20.89
C SER A 84 38.04 6.54 20.56
N ARG A 85 38.15 7.46 21.54
CA ARG A 85 38.01 8.91 21.33
C ARG A 85 39.20 9.36 20.49
N ARG A 86 38.99 9.55 19.19
CA ARG A 86 39.79 10.50 18.42
C ARG A 86 39.05 11.84 18.48
N ALA A 87 39.69 12.82 19.11
CA ALA A 87 39.23 14.20 19.13
C ALA A 87 39.15 14.70 17.68
N HIS A 88 37.93 14.79 17.15
CA HIS A 88 37.67 15.65 16.01
C HIS A 88 37.64 17.07 16.55
N THR A 89 38.64 17.85 16.16
CA THR A 89 38.59 19.30 16.17
C THR A 89 37.22 19.71 15.65
N ALA A 90 36.43 20.38 16.49
CA ALA A 90 35.10 20.84 16.13
C ALA A 90 35.22 21.81 14.96
N ALA A 91 35.03 21.31 13.74
CA ALA A 91 34.56 22.13 12.66
C ALA A 91 33.16 22.59 13.08
N THR A 92 32.98 23.90 13.21
CA THR A 92 31.66 24.51 13.31
C THR A 92 30.78 23.86 12.22
N PRO A 93 29.65 23.22 12.56
CA PRO A 93 28.76 22.72 11.53
C PRO A 93 28.33 23.93 10.72
N SER A 94 28.77 24.00 9.45
CA SER A 94 28.17 24.88 8.47
C SER A 94 26.66 24.64 8.57
N ALA A 95 25.90 25.70 8.84
CA ALA A 95 24.45 25.59 8.91
C ALA A 95 23.98 24.88 7.62
N PRO A 96 23.24 23.77 7.69
CA PRO A 96 22.74 23.13 6.50
C PRO A 96 21.95 24.16 5.71
N ASN A 97 22.23 24.26 4.41
CA ASN A 97 21.51 25.15 3.51
C ASN A 97 20.00 24.96 3.74
N PRO A 98 19.23 26.03 3.99
CA PRO A 98 17.81 25.90 4.24
C PRO A 98 17.12 25.17 3.09
N VAL A 99 16.39 24.10 3.42
CA VAL A 99 15.57 23.35 2.47
C VAL A 99 14.14 23.89 2.57
N SER A 100 13.61 24.28 1.41
CA SER A 100 12.22 24.72 1.28
C SER A 100 11.48 23.80 0.32
N VAL A 101 10.17 23.67 0.52
CA VAL A 101 9.30 22.87 -0.34
C VAL A 101 8.18 23.75 -0.88
N ASP A 102 7.99 23.73 -2.18
CA ASP A 102 6.81 24.30 -2.81
C ASP A 102 5.81 23.17 -3.10
N VAL A 103 4.63 23.29 -2.49
CA VAL A 103 3.53 22.34 -2.66
C VAL A 103 2.37 23.12 -3.28
N PRO A 104 2.04 22.85 -4.55
CA PRO A 104 0.91 23.47 -5.23
C PRO A 104 -0.39 23.28 -4.45
N ALA A 105 -1.38 24.14 -4.70
CA ALA A 105 -2.65 24.06 -4.02
C ALA A 105 -3.34 22.72 -4.27
N MET A 106 -3.80 22.08 -3.19
CA MET A 106 -4.66 20.89 -3.27
C MET A 106 -6.14 21.28 -3.10
N PRO A 107 -7.07 20.48 -3.66
CA PRO A 107 -8.51 20.66 -3.42
C PRO A 107 -8.87 20.58 -1.93
N VAL A 108 -8.18 19.70 -1.19
CA VAL A 108 -8.33 19.50 0.26
C VAL A 108 -6.94 19.45 0.90
N GLU A 109 -6.66 20.40 1.80
CA GLU A 109 -5.37 20.48 2.54
C GLU A 109 -5.48 20.02 4.00
N SER A 110 -6.71 19.80 4.49
CA SER A 110 -6.96 19.29 5.84
C SER A 110 -8.32 18.60 5.91
N GLY A 111 -8.39 17.53 6.70
CA GLY A 111 -9.57 16.69 6.87
C GLY A 111 -9.72 16.13 8.28
N ALA A 112 -10.59 15.14 8.42
CA ALA A 112 -10.84 14.42 9.66
C ALA A 112 -9.59 13.65 10.14
N SER A 113 -8.82 13.07 9.23
CA SER A 113 -7.66 12.23 9.52
C SER A 113 -6.32 12.90 9.26
N PHE A 114 -6.25 13.89 8.37
CA PHE A 114 -4.98 14.44 7.90
C PHE A 114 -4.92 15.97 7.92
N THR A 115 -3.69 16.50 7.90
CA THR A 115 -3.40 17.90 7.63
C THR A 115 -2.09 18.01 6.86
N VAL A 116 -2.10 18.73 5.74
CA VAL A 116 -0.90 19.01 4.94
C VAL A 116 -0.08 20.07 5.67
N SER A 117 1.17 19.73 6.00
CA SER A 117 2.11 20.64 6.65
C SER A 117 3.37 20.76 5.81
N ARG A 118 3.58 21.94 5.22
CA ARG A 118 4.79 22.23 4.42
C ARG A 118 6.06 22.11 5.28
N ASP A 119 6.00 22.51 6.54
CA ASP A 119 7.12 22.39 7.48
C ASP A 119 7.45 20.92 7.77
N ALA A 120 6.44 20.07 7.94
CA ALA A 120 6.66 18.64 8.15
C ALA A 120 7.28 17.97 6.90
N ILE A 121 6.81 18.35 5.71
CA ILE A 121 7.38 17.86 4.44
C ILE A 121 8.83 18.36 4.28
N ALA A 122 9.10 19.63 4.59
CA ALA A 122 10.44 20.20 4.53
C ALA A 122 11.44 19.49 5.46
N GLN A 123 10.99 19.05 6.64
CA GLN A 123 11.82 18.26 7.55
C GLN A 123 12.22 16.90 6.95
N VAL A 124 11.29 16.21 6.28
CA VAL A 124 11.61 14.97 5.55
C VAL A 124 12.52 15.26 4.36
N ALA A 125 12.26 16.35 3.62
CA ALA A 125 13.08 16.79 2.49
C ALA A 125 14.52 17.11 2.90
N ALA A 126 14.74 17.72 4.07
CA ALA A 126 16.07 18.01 4.58
C ALA A 126 16.91 16.74 4.77
N GLY A 127 16.30 15.65 5.26
CA GLY A 127 16.95 14.34 5.34
C GLY A 127 17.28 13.76 3.96
N TYR A 128 16.36 13.89 3.01
CA TYR A 128 16.56 13.44 1.62
C TYR A 128 17.70 14.19 0.92
N VAL A 129 17.71 15.53 0.99
CA VAL A 129 18.74 16.38 0.37
C VAL A 129 20.13 16.12 0.96
N ALA A 130 20.22 15.77 2.25
CA ALA A 130 21.49 15.41 2.86
C ALA A 130 22.12 14.12 2.30
N GLY A 131 21.31 13.25 1.66
CA GLY A 131 21.74 11.96 1.12
C GLY A 131 21.54 11.76 -0.39
N GLY A 132 20.94 12.72 -1.11
CA GLY A 132 20.50 12.56 -2.50
C GLY A 132 20.60 13.83 -3.36
N ASP A 133 20.12 13.75 -4.61
CA ASP A 133 20.08 14.89 -5.53
C ASP A 133 18.79 15.72 -5.32
N PRO A 134 18.88 16.99 -4.86
CA PRO A 134 17.72 17.85 -4.69
C PRO A 134 16.94 18.10 -5.99
N ALA A 135 17.55 17.88 -7.16
CA ALA A 135 16.88 18.07 -8.45
C ALA A 135 15.84 16.98 -8.77
N ASP A 136 15.85 15.83 -8.09
CA ASP A 136 14.87 14.76 -8.32
C ASP A 136 13.65 14.86 -7.38
N SER A 137 12.93 15.98 -7.49
CA SER A 137 11.73 16.25 -6.70
C SER A 137 10.63 15.19 -6.89
N ALA A 138 10.50 14.61 -8.09
CA ALA A 138 9.52 13.56 -8.36
C ALA A 138 9.77 12.31 -7.52
N ARG A 139 11.03 11.84 -7.46
CA ARG A 139 11.41 10.70 -6.62
C ARG A 139 11.11 10.96 -5.15
N PHE A 140 11.49 12.14 -4.65
CA PHE A 140 11.22 12.52 -3.27
C PHE A 140 9.71 12.52 -2.95
N PHE A 141 8.91 13.29 -3.70
CA PHE A 141 7.51 13.48 -3.37
C PHE A 141 6.65 12.24 -3.60
N PHE A 142 6.95 11.45 -4.64
CA PHE A 142 6.11 10.30 -5.00
C PHE A 142 6.58 9.03 -4.30
N GLY A 143 7.88 8.88 -4.04
CA GLY A 143 8.45 7.71 -3.35
C GLY A 143 8.82 8.01 -1.89
N ASP A 144 9.94 8.70 -1.68
CA ASP A 144 10.59 8.80 -0.36
C ASP A 144 9.69 9.41 0.72
N LEU A 145 8.91 10.45 0.38
CA LEU A 145 7.98 11.10 1.31
C LEU A 145 6.89 10.12 1.79
N ALA A 146 6.30 9.36 0.87
CA ALA A 146 5.27 8.37 1.24
C ALA A 146 5.87 7.29 2.13
N VAL A 147 7.02 6.77 1.71
CA VAL A 147 7.65 5.65 2.37
C VAL A 147 8.13 6.01 3.77
N ALA A 148 8.84 7.14 3.92
CA ALA A 148 9.24 7.64 5.24
C ALA A 148 8.03 7.92 6.14
N SER A 149 6.90 8.35 5.55
CA SER A 149 5.68 8.58 6.32
C SER A 149 5.03 7.27 6.79
N LEU A 150 5.05 6.22 5.97
CA LEU A 150 4.54 4.89 6.31
C LEU A 150 5.41 4.18 7.34
N GLU A 151 6.74 4.30 7.25
CA GLU A 151 7.64 3.78 8.29
C GLU A 151 7.39 4.44 9.64
N GLN A 152 7.19 5.76 9.68
CA GLN A 152 6.85 6.49 10.90
C GLN A 152 5.44 6.14 11.43
N LEU A 153 4.47 5.90 10.55
CA LEU A 153 3.13 5.42 10.96
C LEU A 153 3.20 4.03 11.61
N ALA A 154 4.23 3.24 11.29
CA ALA A 154 4.48 1.94 11.90
C ALA A 154 5.11 2.04 13.29
N ASP A 155 5.59 3.21 13.71
CA ASP A 155 6.15 3.43 15.04
C ASP A 155 5.03 3.38 16.11
N PRO A 156 5.11 2.49 17.11
CA PRO A 156 4.13 2.46 18.19
C PRO A 156 4.02 3.78 18.97
N ALA A 157 5.08 4.60 19.00
CA ALA A 157 5.15 5.86 19.72
C ALA A 157 4.58 7.06 18.94
N VAL A 158 4.12 6.87 17.70
CA VAL A 158 3.57 7.97 16.89
C VAL A 158 2.35 8.61 17.58
N THR A 159 2.41 9.93 17.74
CA THR A 159 1.32 10.71 18.36
C THR A 159 0.17 10.96 17.38
N PRO A 160 -1.03 11.35 17.86
CA PRO A 160 -2.14 11.72 16.98
C PRO A 160 -1.81 12.87 16.03
N ASP A 161 -1.10 13.90 16.48
CA ASP A 161 -0.74 15.05 15.65
C ASP A 161 0.27 14.66 14.57
N GLN A 162 1.27 13.83 14.93
CA GLN A 162 2.19 13.25 13.95
C GLN A 162 1.42 12.37 12.95
N THR A 163 0.49 11.52 13.40
CA THR A 163 -0.34 10.70 12.50
C THR A 163 -1.05 11.57 11.46
N ARG A 164 -1.65 12.69 11.87
CA ARG A 164 -2.32 13.62 10.95
C ARG A 164 -1.37 14.22 9.91
N GLN A 165 -0.16 14.58 10.31
CA GLN A 165 0.86 15.13 9.41
C GLN A 165 1.37 14.08 8.43
N LEU A 166 1.63 12.85 8.90
CA LEU A 166 2.09 11.74 8.07
C LEU A 166 1.03 11.32 7.04
N LEU A 167 -0.25 11.31 7.43
CA LEU A 167 -1.35 11.13 6.48
C LEU A 167 -1.45 12.31 5.49
N GLY A 168 -1.10 13.53 5.91
CA GLY A 168 -1.02 14.70 5.02
C GLY A 168 0.10 14.56 3.98
N ASN A 169 1.26 14.04 4.39
CA ASN A 169 2.36 13.73 3.48
C ASN A 169 1.93 12.68 2.43
N LEU A 170 1.19 11.65 2.86
CA LEU A 170 0.66 10.61 1.97
C LEU A 170 -0.41 11.16 1.01
N ALA A 171 -1.23 12.12 1.47
CA ALA A 171 -2.18 12.81 0.61
C ALA A 171 -1.47 13.63 -0.48
N VAL A 172 -0.44 14.40 -0.12
CA VAL A 172 0.40 15.16 -1.07
C VAL A 172 1.07 14.21 -2.06
N SER A 173 1.74 13.19 -1.55
CA SER A 173 2.45 12.20 -2.37
C SER A 173 1.54 11.53 -3.37
N GLY A 174 0.39 11.03 -2.91
CA GLY A 174 -0.59 10.36 -3.77
C GLY A 174 -1.17 11.31 -4.81
N TYR A 175 -1.68 12.46 -4.36
CA TYR A 175 -2.34 13.41 -5.24
C TYR A 175 -1.44 13.91 -6.37
N PHE A 176 -0.21 14.32 -6.06
CA PHE A 176 0.69 14.79 -7.10
C PHE A 176 1.33 13.64 -7.89
N GLY A 177 1.50 12.46 -7.30
CA GLY A 177 1.95 11.27 -8.01
C GLY A 177 0.97 10.83 -9.12
N GLY A 178 -0.34 10.93 -8.88
CA GLY A 178 -1.31 10.60 -9.91
C GLY A 178 -1.51 11.70 -10.96
N ILE A 179 -1.33 12.99 -10.64
CA ILE A 179 -1.19 14.06 -11.66
C ILE A 179 0.03 13.78 -12.54
N TRP A 180 1.17 13.47 -11.93
CA TRP A 180 2.39 13.15 -12.65
C TRP A 180 2.17 11.95 -13.59
N LEU A 181 1.57 10.85 -13.12
CA LEU A 181 1.32 9.71 -13.98
C LEU A 181 0.34 10.05 -15.10
N ARG A 182 -0.77 10.72 -14.79
CA ARG A 182 -1.77 11.16 -15.77
C ARG A 182 -1.10 11.95 -16.89
N ASP A 183 -0.21 12.86 -16.56
CA ASP A 183 0.49 13.70 -17.54
C ASP A 183 1.47 12.86 -18.38
N ASN A 184 2.21 11.95 -17.76
CA ASN A 184 3.15 11.05 -18.46
C ASN A 184 2.46 10.00 -19.34
N LEU A 185 1.22 9.62 -19.05
CA LEU A 185 0.43 8.71 -19.89
C LEU A 185 -0.27 9.43 -21.06
N ARG A 186 -0.53 10.74 -20.94
CA ARG A 186 -1.30 11.52 -21.92
C ARG A 186 -0.49 12.00 -23.12
N ASP A 187 0.84 11.98 -23.08
CA ASP A 187 1.69 12.35 -24.23
C ASP A 187 1.49 11.44 -25.47
N THR A 188 0.69 10.37 -25.34
CA THR A 188 0.31 9.46 -26.44
C THR A 188 -1.00 9.81 -27.14
N ALA A 189 -1.80 10.78 -26.65
CA ALA A 189 -3.07 11.16 -27.27
C ALA A 189 -3.32 12.67 -27.19
N THR A 190 -3.42 13.31 -28.36
CA THR A 190 -3.93 14.68 -28.63
C THR A 190 -4.80 15.24 -27.50
N ALA A 191 -4.19 15.94 -26.55
CA ALA A 191 -4.92 16.66 -25.51
C ALA A 191 -5.17 18.09 -26.00
N ALA A 192 -6.44 18.47 -26.13
CA ALA A 192 -6.83 19.85 -26.35
C ALA A 192 -6.36 20.72 -25.17
N PRO A 193 -5.93 21.98 -25.41
CA PRO A 193 -5.44 22.85 -24.35
C PRO A 193 -6.54 23.10 -23.31
N ALA A 194 -6.22 22.85 -22.04
CA ALA A 194 -7.08 23.19 -20.93
C ALA A 194 -7.17 24.72 -20.79
N VAL A 195 -8.37 25.27 -20.90
CA VAL A 195 -8.64 26.69 -20.61
C VAL A 195 -8.58 26.87 -19.10
N VAL A 196 -7.45 27.41 -18.61
CA VAL A 196 -7.32 27.83 -17.22
C VAL A 196 -8.18 29.07 -17.02
N THR A 197 -9.38 28.86 -16.46
CA THR A 197 -10.17 29.97 -15.93
C THR A 197 -9.75 30.13 -14.48
N ALA A 198 -9.25 31.31 -14.10
CA ALA A 198 -8.96 31.63 -12.71
C ALA A 198 -10.28 31.64 -11.92
N VAL A 199 -10.65 30.50 -11.35
CA VAL A 199 -11.83 30.36 -10.51
C VAL A 199 -11.43 30.76 -9.10
N THR A 200 -12.09 31.79 -8.57
CA THR A 200 -12.09 32.11 -7.14
C THR A 200 -12.39 30.84 -6.35
N LYS A 201 -11.45 30.41 -5.50
CA LYS A 201 -11.54 29.17 -4.72
C LYS A 201 -12.89 29.15 -3.98
N PRO A 202 -13.84 28.25 -4.33
CA PRO A 202 -15.12 28.19 -3.65
C PRO A 202 -14.89 27.82 -2.18
N VAL A 203 -15.76 28.31 -1.29
CA VAL A 203 -15.69 28.04 0.16
C VAL A 203 -15.84 26.54 0.45
N ILE A 204 -16.46 25.79 -0.46
CA ILE A 204 -16.55 24.33 -0.47
C ILE A 204 -16.21 23.85 -1.89
N ASP A 205 -15.13 23.08 -2.03
CA ASP A 205 -14.75 22.45 -3.29
C ASP A 205 -15.55 21.15 -3.47
N LEU A 206 -16.39 21.12 -4.51
CA LEU A 206 -17.21 19.95 -4.89
C LEU A 206 -16.67 19.27 -6.15
N SER A 207 -15.42 19.53 -6.53
CA SER A 207 -14.77 18.81 -7.61
C SER A 207 -14.74 17.29 -7.33
N PRO A 208 -14.76 16.44 -8.37
CA PRO A 208 -14.64 14.99 -8.18
C PRO A 208 -13.42 14.59 -7.33
N SER A 209 -12.30 15.31 -7.49
CA SER A 209 -11.09 15.11 -6.69
C SER A 209 -11.30 15.47 -5.22
N ALA A 210 -11.95 16.60 -4.91
CA ALA A 210 -12.25 16.97 -3.52
C ALA A 210 -13.20 15.96 -2.85
N ILE A 211 -14.24 15.51 -3.56
CA ILE A 211 -15.17 14.48 -3.08
C ILE A 211 -14.41 13.18 -2.79
N ALA A 212 -13.58 12.71 -3.71
CA ALA A 212 -12.78 11.51 -3.53
C ALA A 212 -11.83 11.64 -2.33
N LEU A 213 -11.11 12.76 -2.20
CA LEU A 213 -10.23 13.03 -1.05
C LEU A 213 -10.99 12.98 0.27
N HIS A 214 -12.19 13.57 0.35
CA HIS A 214 -13.01 13.50 1.56
C HIS A 214 -13.51 12.08 1.89
N VAL A 215 -13.83 11.27 0.88
CA VAL A 215 -14.23 9.86 1.10
C VAL A 215 -13.06 9.06 1.68
N PHE A 216 -11.87 9.17 1.10
CA PHE A 216 -10.69 8.46 1.59
C PHE A 216 -10.18 9.01 2.92
N ASP A 217 -10.36 10.30 3.19
CA ASP A 217 -10.14 10.90 4.51
C ASP A 217 -11.09 10.34 5.57
N GLY A 218 -12.38 10.18 5.25
CA GLY A 218 -13.33 9.52 6.14
C GLY A 218 -12.95 8.08 6.45
N LEU A 219 -12.46 7.34 5.44
CA LEU A 219 -11.96 5.98 5.60
C LEU A 219 -10.71 5.91 6.47
N ALA A 220 -9.71 6.75 6.18
CA ALA A 220 -8.49 6.84 6.97
C ALA A 220 -8.78 7.26 8.42
N ALA A 221 -9.72 8.19 8.64
CA ALA A 221 -10.18 8.58 9.97
C ALA A 221 -10.80 7.41 10.73
N GLY A 222 -11.58 6.56 10.04
CA GLY A 222 -12.14 5.33 10.58
C GLY A 222 -11.05 4.38 11.08
N PHE A 223 -10.02 4.14 10.27
CA PHE A 223 -8.90 3.28 10.63
C PHE A 223 -8.07 3.85 11.79
N VAL A 224 -7.75 5.15 11.78
CA VAL A 224 -7.04 5.81 12.90
C VAL A 224 -7.87 5.74 14.19
N GLY A 225 -9.18 5.96 14.09
CA GLY A 225 -10.07 5.83 15.23
C GLY A 225 -10.15 4.39 15.77
N ALA A 226 -10.18 3.39 14.89
CA ALA A 226 -10.15 1.99 15.25
C ALA A 226 -8.81 1.61 15.90
N ALA A 227 -7.68 2.12 15.40
CA ALA A 227 -6.35 1.90 15.97
C ALA A 227 -6.22 2.35 17.43
N GLN A 228 -7.03 3.33 17.85
CA GLN A 228 -7.05 3.88 19.22
C GLN A 228 -8.20 3.30 20.06
N SER A 229 -8.91 2.28 19.55
CA SER A 229 -10.07 1.68 20.22
C SER A 229 -9.66 0.50 21.12
N SER A 230 -10.64 -0.15 21.73
CA SER A 230 -10.40 -1.35 22.55
C SER A 230 -9.82 -2.50 21.72
N PRO A 231 -9.03 -3.40 22.32
CA PRO A 231 -8.36 -4.51 21.62
C PRO A 231 -9.25 -5.34 20.69
N TRP A 232 -10.51 -5.60 21.09
CA TRP A 232 -11.44 -6.37 20.27
C TRP A 232 -11.86 -5.65 18.98
N ILE A 233 -11.99 -4.31 19.01
CA ILE A 233 -12.31 -3.50 17.82
C ILE A 233 -11.11 -3.52 16.88
N VAL A 234 -9.91 -3.33 17.44
CA VAL A 234 -8.66 -3.35 16.68
C VAL A 234 -8.53 -4.66 15.90
N ASN A 235 -8.64 -5.80 16.59
CA ASN A 235 -8.49 -7.11 15.97
C ASN A 235 -9.62 -7.41 14.98
N LEU A 236 -10.87 -7.02 15.28
CA LEU A 236 -11.99 -7.19 14.36
C LEU A 236 -11.77 -6.41 13.06
N VAL A 237 -11.39 -5.12 13.15
CA VAL A 237 -11.17 -4.28 11.96
C VAL A 237 -9.94 -4.78 11.18
N ALA A 238 -8.89 -5.21 11.88
CA ALA A 238 -7.71 -5.81 11.27
C ALA A 238 -8.08 -7.11 10.52
N HIS A 239 -8.93 -7.95 11.09
CA HIS A 239 -9.39 -9.20 10.46
C HIS A 239 -10.25 -8.96 9.22
N VAL A 240 -11.31 -8.16 9.33
CA VAL A 240 -12.24 -7.93 8.21
C VAL A 240 -11.60 -7.16 7.04
N SER A 241 -10.47 -6.49 7.28
CA SER A 241 -9.72 -5.78 6.24
C SER A 241 -8.74 -6.65 5.46
N VAL A 242 -8.31 -7.81 5.99
CA VAL A 242 -7.30 -8.67 5.32
C VAL A 242 -7.70 -9.01 3.87
N PRO A 243 -8.94 -9.38 3.54
CA PRO A 243 -9.31 -9.68 2.15
C PRO A 243 -9.12 -8.48 1.21
N ALA A 244 -9.49 -7.28 1.64
CA ALA A 244 -9.30 -6.08 0.83
C ALA A 244 -7.81 -5.76 0.62
N LEU A 245 -6.99 -5.94 1.67
CA LEU A 245 -5.55 -5.73 1.58
C LEU A 245 -4.87 -6.76 0.67
N LEU A 246 -5.27 -8.03 0.75
CA LEU A 246 -4.75 -9.09 -0.13
C LEU A 246 -5.08 -8.82 -1.60
N ALA A 247 -6.31 -8.40 -1.89
CA ALA A 247 -6.71 -8.04 -3.24
C ALA A 247 -5.90 -6.85 -3.77
N LEU A 248 -5.69 -5.81 -2.94
CA LEU A 248 -4.90 -4.63 -3.27
C LEU A 248 -3.43 -4.98 -3.52
N TYR A 249 -2.83 -5.78 -2.63
CA TYR A 249 -1.47 -6.29 -2.77
C TYR A 249 -1.33 -7.11 -4.05
N GLY A 250 -2.26 -8.05 -4.28
CA GLY A 250 -2.23 -8.93 -5.46
C GLY A 250 -2.36 -8.14 -6.75
N TYR A 251 -3.27 -7.17 -6.82
CA TYR A 251 -3.40 -6.26 -7.96
C TYR A 251 -2.09 -5.52 -8.24
N ASN A 252 -1.47 -4.91 -7.22
CA ASN A 252 -0.21 -4.18 -7.40
C ASN A 252 0.95 -5.10 -7.82
N LYS A 253 1.01 -6.34 -7.28
CA LYS A 253 1.98 -7.35 -7.69
C LYS A 253 1.86 -7.66 -9.19
N GLY A 254 0.64 -7.95 -9.65
CA GLY A 254 0.40 -8.31 -11.05
C GLY A 254 0.69 -7.15 -12.01
N TYR A 255 0.33 -5.94 -11.61
CA TYR A 255 0.71 -4.73 -12.30
C TYR A 255 2.24 -4.59 -12.43
N LEU A 256 2.96 -4.69 -11.31
CA LEU A 256 4.42 -4.52 -11.29
C LEU A 256 5.12 -5.58 -12.14
N GLU A 257 4.67 -6.83 -12.10
CA GLU A 257 5.18 -7.90 -12.97
C GLU A 257 5.06 -7.51 -14.46
N VAL A 258 3.92 -6.98 -14.91
CA VAL A 258 3.74 -6.57 -16.30
C VAL A 258 4.67 -5.43 -16.70
N VAL A 259 4.85 -4.44 -15.82
CA VAL A 259 5.76 -3.31 -16.09
C VAL A 259 7.19 -3.83 -16.19
N LEU A 260 7.63 -4.68 -15.25
CA LEU A 260 8.99 -5.24 -15.24
C LEU A 260 9.29 -6.11 -16.47
N ASP A 261 8.30 -6.86 -16.95
CA ASP A 261 8.40 -7.71 -18.15
C ASP A 261 8.41 -6.90 -19.46
N SER A 262 8.06 -5.62 -19.41
CA SER A 262 7.83 -4.78 -20.59
C SER A 262 8.58 -3.43 -20.53
N PRO A 263 9.93 -3.43 -20.44
CA PRO A 263 10.69 -2.18 -20.44
C PRO A 263 10.53 -1.44 -21.78
N PRO A 264 10.54 -0.09 -21.80
CA PRO A 264 10.55 0.66 -23.04
C PRO A 264 11.76 0.32 -23.92
N PRO A 265 11.67 0.47 -25.26
CA PRO A 265 12.78 0.19 -26.16
C PRO A 265 14.06 0.96 -25.78
N GLY A 266 15.17 0.24 -25.67
CA GLY A 266 16.48 0.83 -25.30
C GLY A 266 16.67 1.10 -23.81
N VAL A 267 15.70 0.75 -22.96
CA VAL A 267 15.81 0.84 -21.49
C VAL A 267 16.19 -0.53 -20.94
N ALA A 268 17.14 -0.56 -20.00
CA ALA A 268 17.51 -1.79 -19.32
C ALA A 268 16.32 -2.31 -18.50
N SER A 269 16.11 -3.63 -18.53
CA SER A 269 15.10 -4.27 -17.68
C SER A 269 15.44 -4.05 -16.21
N MET A 270 14.41 -3.77 -15.41
CA MET A 270 14.50 -3.73 -13.95
C MET A 270 13.97 -5.01 -13.30
N ALA A 271 13.79 -6.11 -14.05
CA ALA A 271 13.20 -7.35 -13.53
C ALA A 271 13.89 -7.87 -12.25
N ASP A 272 15.21 -7.70 -12.14
CA ASP A 272 16.00 -8.13 -10.98
C ASP A 272 15.72 -7.30 -9.72
N THR A 273 14.97 -6.19 -9.80
CA THR A 273 14.64 -5.37 -8.63
C THR A 273 13.50 -5.93 -7.78
N LEU A 274 12.82 -6.98 -8.24
CA LEU A 274 11.76 -7.67 -7.52
C LEU A 274 11.99 -9.18 -7.57
N THR A 275 12.05 -9.82 -6.42
CA THR A 275 12.10 -11.29 -6.32
C THR A 275 10.94 -11.78 -5.47
N CYS A 276 10.18 -12.74 -5.97
CA CYS A 276 9.06 -13.36 -5.25
C CYS A 276 9.23 -14.87 -5.20
N THR A 277 9.22 -15.46 -4.01
CA THR A 277 9.22 -16.92 -3.80
C THR A 277 7.82 -17.48 -3.50
N GLY A 278 6.83 -16.61 -3.38
CA GLY A 278 5.42 -16.94 -3.15
C GLY A 278 4.56 -15.68 -3.30
N PHE A 279 3.25 -15.78 -3.04
CA PHE A 279 2.32 -14.66 -3.23
C PHE A 279 2.75 -13.43 -2.42
N LEU A 280 2.83 -13.53 -1.10
CA LEU A 280 3.25 -12.45 -0.19
C LEU A 280 4.76 -12.42 0.08
N ALA A 281 5.49 -13.46 -0.33
CA ALA A 281 6.93 -13.62 -0.12
C ALA A 281 7.73 -12.92 -1.23
N CYS A 282 7.46 -11.63 -1.40
CA CYS A 282 8.21 -10.75 -2.31
C CYS A 282 9.18 -9.86 -1.54
N HIS A 283 10.30 -9.54 -2.20
CA HIS A 283 11.31 -8.60 -1.76
C HIS A 283 11.68 -7.69 -2.94
N SER A 284 11.87 -6.40 -2.66
CA SER A 284 12.38 -5.45 -3.65
C SER A 284 13.68 -4.82 -3.19
N SER A 285 14.66 -4.81 -4.09
CA SER A 285 15.92 -4.07 -3.93
C SER A 285 15.83 -2.63 -4.42
N ALA A 286 14.75 -2.26 -5.13
CA ALA A 286 14.54 -0.89 -5.61
C ALA A 286 14.32 0.08 -4.43
N PHE A 287 13.67 -0.42 -3.37
CA PHE A 287 13.35 0.37 -2.19
C PHE A 287 13.49 -0.49 -0.91
N PRO A 288 14.69 -0.56 -0.31
CA PRO A 288 14.90 -1.34 0.90
C PRO A 288 14.21 -0.64 2.08
N LEU A 289 13.24 -1.33 2.69
CA LEU A 289 12.51 -0.84 3.86
C LEU A 289 12.63 -1.78 5.02
N GLU A 290 12.88 -1.21 6.21
CA GLU A 290 12.79 -2.00 7.43
C GLU A 290 11.37 -2.52 7.62
N LEU A 291 10.37 -1.71 7.22
CA LEU A 291 8.97 -2.10 7.28
C LEU A 291 8.65 -3.32 6.39
N ALA A 292 9.36 -3.51 5.27
CA ALA A 292 9.09 -4.58 4.31
C ALA A 292 9.34 -5.99 4.87
N THR A 293 10.25 -6.11 5.85
CA THR A 293 10.64 -7.39 6.45
C THR A 293 10.19 -7.53 7.90
N ARG A 294 9.69 -6.44 8.52
CA ARG A 294 9.29 -6.39 9.94
C ARG A 294 8.30 -7.48 10.34
N TYR A 295 7.45 -7.90 9.40
CA TYR A 295 6.37 -8.88 9.64
C TYR A 295 6.58 -10.21 8.91
N ASP A 296 7.79 -10.49 8.39
CA ASP A 296 8.08 -11.70 7.61
C ASP A 296 7.94 -13.00 8.41
N SER A 297 7.94 -12.93 9.74
CA SER A 297 7.61 -14.09 10.58
C SER A 297 6.23 -14.67 10.28
N ALA A 298 5.29 -13.84 9.83
CA ALA A 298 3.96 -14.27 9.39
C ALA A 298 4.01 -15.23 8.19
N LEU A 299 5.01 -15.11 7.31
CA LEU A 299 5.13 -15.98 6.13
C LEU A 299 5.30 -17.44 6.53
N SER A 300 6.08 -17.71 7.58
CA SER A 300 6.24 -19.09 8.11
C SER A 300 4.93 -19.70 8.63
N GLN A 301 4.05 -18.87 9.19
CA GLN A 301 2.74 -19.31 9.68
C GLN A 301 1.75 -19.53 8.53
N LEU A 302 1.87 -18.79 7.43
CA LEU A 302 1.07 -19.03 6.23
C LEU A 302 1.48 -20.34 5.54
N ASP A 303 2.79 -20.64 5.50
CA ASP A 303 3.31 -21.88 4.91
C ASP A 303 2.95 -23.12 5.74
N GLN A 304 3.00 -23.00 7.07
CA GLN A 304 2.69 -24.08 8.01
C GLN A 304 1.77 -23.60 9.12
N PRO A 305 0.46 -23.47 8.86
CA PRO A 305 -0.48 -22.95 9.86
C PRO A 305 -0.54 -23.81 11.11
N THR A 306 -0.20 -23.20 12.25
CA THR A 306 -0.21 -23.88 13.57
C THR A 306 -1.50 -23.65 14.35
N THR A 307 -2.34 -22.70 13.93
CA THR A 307 -3.62 -22.36 14.56
C THR A 307 -4.74 -22.24 13.52
N LEU A 308 -6.00 -22.26 13.98
CA LEU A 308 -7.15 -22.02 13.10
C LEU A 308 -7.15 -20.62 12.49
N GLY A 309 -6.70 -19.61 13.23
CA GLY A 309 -6.58 -18.23 12.72
C GLY A 309 -5.59 -18.16 11.56
N TRP A 310 -4.40 -18.75 11.71
CA TRP A 310 -3.42 -18.81 10.61
C TRP A 310 -3.89 -19.67 9.44
N ALA A 311 -4.65 -20.74 9.70
CA ALA A 311 -5.22 -21.56 8.63
C ALA A 311 -6.24 -20.76 7.80
N GLU A 312 -7.06 -19.91 8.44
CA GLU A 312 -7.94 -18.98 7.74
C GLU A 312 -7.14 -17.97 6.90
N MET A 313 -6.08 -17.36 7.45
CA MET A 313 -5.24 -16.40 6.72
C MET A 313 -4.56 -17.03 5.50
N ALA A 314 -4.13 -18.30 5.61
CA ALA A 314 -3.56 -19.06 4.50
C ALA A 314 -4.61 -19.33 3.40
N VAL A 315 -5.85 -19.67 3.78
CA VAL A 315 -6.96 -19.82 2.82
C VAL A 315 -7.25 -18.51 2.11
N TRP A 316 -7.37 -17.38 2.83
CA TRP A 316 -7.59 -16.07 2.22
C TRP A 316 -6.46 -15.69 1.26
N SER A 317 -5.20 -15.94 1.64
CA SER A 317 -4.04 -15.69 0.77
C SER A 317 -4.12 -16.47 -0.54
N THR A 318 -4.49 -17.75 -0.45
CA THR A 318 -4.64 -18.64 -1.63
C THR A 318 -5.78 -18.18 -2.54
N VAL A 319 -6.94 -17.83 -1.97
CA VAL A 319 -8.12 -17.41 -2.75
C VAL A 319 -7.85 -16.08 -3.46
N LEU A 320 -7.23 -15.13 -2.79
CA LEU A 320 -7.05 -13.77 -3.29
C LEU A 320 -5.75 -13.55 -4.07
N GLU A 321 -4.89 -14.56 -4.17
CA GLU A 321 -3.78 -14.58 -5.14
C GLU A 321 -4.28 -14.32 -6.58
N SER A 322 -5.51 -14.74 -6.89
CA SER A 322 -6.17 -14.46 -8.17
C SER A 322 -6.25 -12.97 -8.54
N ALA A 323 -6.20 -12.05 -7.56
CA ALA A 323 -6.16 -10.61 -7.81
C ALA A 323 -4.90 -10.17 -8.59
N THR A 324 -3.82 -10.95 -8.55
CA THR A 324 -2.65 -10.76 -9.43
C THR A 324 -3.02 -10.85 -10.90
N GLY A 325 -3.95 -11.74 -11.28
CA GLY A 325 -4.46 -11.81 -12.64
C GLY A 325 -5.15 -10.52 -13.08
N ALA A 326 -5.96 -9.90 -12.21
CA ALA A 326 -6.64 -8.64 -12.50
C ALA A 326 -5.65 -7.48 -12.69
N GLY A 327 -4.63 -7.39 -11.83
CA GLY A 327 -3.55 -6.41 -11.97
C GLY A 327 -2.81 -6.54 -13.29
N ARG A 328 -2.46 -7.78 -13.68
CA ARG A 328 -1.82 -8.06 -14.97
C ARG A 328 -2.70 -7.63 -16.14
N PHE A 329 -3.98 -8.01 -16.13
CA PHE A 329 -4.90 -7.74 -17.22
C PHE A 329 -5.04 -6.25 -17.53
N VAL A 330 -5.27 -5.42 -16.50
CA VAL A 330 -5.45 -3.97 -16.68
C VAL A 330 -4.20 -3.33 -17.28
N TRP A 331 -3.03 -3.72 -16.80
CA TRP A 331 -1.77 -3.09 -17.20
C TRP A 331 -1.19 -3.63 -18.50
N GLN A 332 -1.51 -4.87 -18.90
CA GLN A 332 -1.17 -5.36 -20.24
C GLN A 332 -1.77 -4.46 -21.31
N ALA A 333 -3.01 -4.01 -21.15
CA ALA A 333 -3.64 -3.06 -22.08
C ALA A 333 -2.95 -1.68 -22.09
N ILE A 334 -2.52 -1.19 -20.93
CA ILE A 334 -1.86 0.13 -20.81
C ILE A 334 -0.44 0.09 -21.38
N VAL A 335 0.35 -0.92 -21.04
CA VAL A 335 1.74 -1.03 -21.50
C VAL A 335 1.82 -1.37 -22.99
N SER A 336 0.92 -2.23 -23.49
CA SER A 336 0.85 -2.55 -24.93
C SER A 336 0.46 -1.36 -25.80
N ALA A 337 -0.21 -0.35 -25.25
CA ALA A 337 -0.48 0.90 -25.95
C ALA A 337 0.81 1.72 -26.22
N GLY A 338 1.91 1.41 -25.53
CA GLY A 338 3.19 2.11 -25.62
C GLY A 338 3.13 3.52 -25.05
N GLY A 339 4.20 4.01 -24.40
CA GLY A 339 4.24 5.43 -24.02
C GLY A 339 5.06 5.84 -22.80
N LEU A 340 5.61 4.91 -22.01
CA LEU A 340 6.46 5.32 -20.88
C LEU A 340 7.84 5.74 -21.38
N SER A 341 8.24 6.97 -21.05
CA SER A 341 9.64 7.39 -21.19
C SER A 341 10.54 6.55 -20.27
N PRO A 342 11.86 6.45 -20.53
CA PRO A 342 12.79 5.76 -19.63
C PRO A 342 12.71 6.26 -18.18
N ARG A 343 12.55 7.57 -17.99
CA ARG A 343 12.42 8.18 -16.66
C ARG A 343 11.10 7.79 -16.00
N SER A 344 10.00 7.82 -16.75
CA SER A 344 8.67 7.48 -16.24
C SER A 344 8.59 5.99 -15.89
N TYR A 345 9.23 5.12 -16.68
CA TYR A 345 9.35 3.70 -16.39
C TYR A 345 10.06 3.44 -15.06
N ALA A 346 11.26 4.01 -14.86
CA ALA A 346 12.02 3.81 -13.63
C ALA A 346 11.26 4.31 -12.39
N ALA A 347 10.70 5.52 -12.46
CA ALA A 347 9.91 6.08 -11.37
C ALA A 347 8.66 5.24 -11.06
N LEU A 348 8.02 4.68 -12.10
CA LEU A 348 6.87 3.81 -11.94
C LEU A 348 7.24 2.49 -11.25
N VAL A 349 8.34 1.86 -11.65
CA VAL A 349 8.85 0.64 -11.02
C VAL A 349 9.19 0.88 -9.55
N ASP A 350 9.91 1.95 -9.24
CA ASP A 350 10.31 2.28 -7.87
C ASP A 350 9.09 2.52 -6.97
N LEU A 351 8.15 3.36 -7.41
CA LEU A 351 6.92 3.68 -6.70
C LEU A 351 6.09 2.43 -6.40
N SER A 352 5.93 1.58 -7.40
CA SER A 352 5.07 0.40 -7.33
C SER A 352 5.70 -0.71 -6.50
N SER A 353 7.04 -0.80 -6.52
CA SER A 353 7.81 -1.68 -5.65
C SER A 353 7.68 -1.26 -4.19
N ALA A 354 7.84 0.03 -3.89
CA ALA A 354 7.64 0.57 -2.55
C ALA A 354 6.21 0.32 -2.05
N TYR A 355 5.20 0.59 -2.90
CA TYR A 355 3.80 0.30 -2.59
C TYR A 355 3.57 -1.18 -2.31
N LEU A 356 4.20 -2.09 -3.07
CA LEU A 356 4.09 -3.53 -2.85
C LEU A 356 4.65 -3.93 -1.48
N MET A 357 5.80 -3.37 -1.10
CA MET A 357 6.45 -3.68 0.17
C MET A 357 5.65 -3.15 1.37
N VAL A 358 5.05 -1.96 1.27
CA VAL A 358 4.22 -1.39 2.34
C VAL A 358 2.89 -2.13 2.44
N SER A 359 2.25 -2.46 1.31
CA SER A 359 1.01 -3.25 1.31
C SER A 359 1.24 -4.65 1.87
N LYS A 360 2.39 -5.29 1.57
CA LYS A 360 2.82 -6.53 2.25
C LYS A 360 2.86 -6.35 3.77
N ALA A 361 3.52 -5.31 4.26
CA ALA A 361 3.63 -5.05 5.69
C ALA A 361 2.26 -4.82 6.35
N ALA A 362 1.36 -4.09 5.69
CA ALA A 362 0.00 -3.88 6.17
C ALA A 362 -0.80 -5.20 6.21
N VAL A 363 -0.74 -6.03 5.15
CA VAL A 363 -1.37 -7.36 5.10
C VAL A 363 -0.85 -8.25 6.24
N LEU A 364 0.47 -8.44 6.33
CA LEU A 364 1.07 -9.38 7.28
C LEU A 364 0.84 -8.94 8.73
N SER A 365 0.94 -7.64 9.03
CA SER A 365 0.61 -7.12 10.37
C SER A 365 -0.88 -7.29 10.70
N SER A 366 -1.79 -7.12 9.73
CA SER A 366 -3.22 -7.33 9.94
C SER A 366 -3.56 -8.80 10.18
N MET A 367 -2.86 -9.71 9.48
CA MET A 367 -2.96 -11.16 9.70
C MET A 367 -2.47 -11.57 11.08
N ILE A 368 -1.33 -11.04 11.55
CA ILE A 368 -0.85 -11.30 12.92
C ILE A 368 -1.89 -10.85 13.95
N ALA A 369 -2.42 -9.63 13.80
CA ALA A 369 -3.44 -9.12 14.70
C ALA A 369 -4.72 -9.98 14.71
N ALA A 370 -5.14 -10.46 13.54
CA ALA A 370 -6.32 -11.29 13.40
C ALA A 370 -6.13 -12.72 13.94
N ALA A 371 -5.02 -13.37 13.55
CA ALA A 371 -4.76 -14.78 13.86
C ALA A 371 -4.30 -15.00 15.30
N ASP A 372 -3.47 -14.09 15.83
CA ASP A 372 -2.88 -14.20 17.17
C ASP A 372 -3.60 -13.31 18.21
N GLY A 373 -4.50 -12.44 17.77
CA GLY A 373 -5.19 -11.49 18.64
C GLY A 373 -4.29 -10.36 19.15
N ASP A 374 -3.16 -10.10 18.50
CA ASP A 374 -2.21 -9.05 18.88
C ASP A 374 -2.74 -7.65 18.52
N ALA A 375 -3.39 -7.02 19.51
CA ALA A 375 -3.93 -5.68 19.34
C ALA A 375 -2.87 -4.58 19.18
N ALA A 376 -1.64 -4.76 19.68
CA ALA A 376 -0.59 -3.75 19.49
C ALA A 376 -0.14 -3.73 18.03
N THR A 377 0.10 -4.91 17.46
CA THR A 377 0.36 -5.06 16.02
C THR A 377 -0.85 -4.64 15.20
N GLY A 378 -2.07 -4.94 15.66
CA GLY A 378 -3.32 -4.50 15.03
C GLY A 378 -3.46 -2.98 14.97
N SER A 379 -3.18 -2.26 16.05
CA SER A 379 -3.22 -0.79 16.05
C SER A 379 -2.22 -0.21 15.05
N THR A 380 -1.03 -0.79 14.96
CA THR A 380 -0.04 -0.41 13.94
C THR A 380 -0.51 -0.73 12.53
N SER A 381 -1.07 -1.92 12.30
CA SER A 381 -1.64 -2.29 11.00
C SER A 381 -2.72 -1.29 10.56
N LEU A 382 -3.66 -0.94 11.45
CA LEU A 382 -4.72 0.00 11.13
C LEU A 382 -4.19 1.41 10.79
N ARG A 383 -3.11 1.88 11.42
CA ARG A 383 -2.44 3.13 11.02
C ARG A 383 -1.81 3.02 9.63
N LEU A 384 -1.14 1.90 9.33
CA LEU A 384 -0.60 1.63 8.00
C LEU A 384 -1.69 1.57 6.93
N GLN A 385 -2.83 0.95 7.24
CA GLN A 385 -3.99 0.91 6.36
C GLN A 385 -4.55 2.32 6.12
N ALA A 386 -4.68 3.14 7.17
CA ALA A 386 -5.06 4.55 7.01
C ALA A 386 -4.12 5.28 6.04
N GLY A 387 -2.81 5.04 6.17
CA GLY A 387 -1.80 5.58 5.28
C GLY A 387 -1.95 5.11 3.83
N LEU A 388 -2.08 3.80 3.61
CA LEU A 388 -2.25 3.20 2.28
C LEU A 388 -3.51 3.71 1.58
N TRP A 389 -4.64 3.79 2.30
CA TRP A 389 -5.89 4.30 1.74
C TRP A 389 -5.83 5.79 1.45
N MET A 390 -5.17 6.58 2.29
CA MET A 390 -4.94 8.00 2.03
C MET A 390 -4.06 8.20 0.79
N TRP A 391 -2.97 7.45 0.68
CA TRP A 391 -2.05 7.52 -0.44
C TRP A 391 -2.71 7.12 -1.76
N SER A 392 -3.32 5.94 -1.79
CA SER A 392 -4.00 5.39 -2.98
C SER A 392 -5.21 6.24 -3.35
N GLY A 393 -5.99 6.66 -2.35
CA GLY A 393 -7.19 7.47 -2.54
C GLY A 393 -6.87 8.83 -3.15
N SER A 394 -5.82 9.49 -2.64
CA SER A 394 -5.36 10.76 -3.18
C SER A 394 -4.81 10.62 -4.60
N TYR A 395 -4.10 9.53 -4.87
CA TYR A 395 -3.67 9.16 -6.21
C TYR A 395 -4.85 9.00 -7.18
N PHE A 396 -5.88 8.24 -6.84
CA PHE A 396 -7.06 8.10 -7.70
C PHE A 396 -7.86 9.40 -7.83
N ALA A 397 -7.98 10.17 -6.75
CA ALA A 397 -8.63 11.48 -6.78
C ALA A 397 -7.97 12.42 -7.79
N SER A 398 -6.65 12.33 -7.93
CA SER A 398 -5.88 13.18 -8.83
C SER A 398 -6.05 12.86 -10.31
N LEU A 399 -6.43 11.63 -10.67
CA LEU A 399 -6.72 11.26 -12.05
C LEU A 399 -7.91 12.06 -12.60
N ALA A 400 -8.84 12.46 -11.72
CA ALA A 400 -9.98 13.33 -12.02
C ALA A 400 -9.69 14.82 -11.80
N SER A 401 -8.46 15.21 -11.47
CA SER A 401 -8.08 16.59 -11.18
C SER A 401 -8.14 17.48 -12.40
N SER A 402 -8.56 18.74 -12.20
CA SER A 402 -8.48 19.82 -13.18
C SER A 402 -7.13 20.54 -13.20
N ALA A 403 -6.17 20.13 -12.36
CA ALA A 403 -4.83 20.71 -12.35
C ALA A 403 -4.18 20.58 -13.73
N GLY A 404 -3.55 21.68 -14.20
CA GLY A 404 -2.88 21.72 -15.50
C GLY A 404 -1.69 20.75 -15.58
N PRO A 405 -1.25 20.37 -16.79
CA PRO A 405 -0.07 19.53 -16.97
C PRO A 405 1.16 20.09 -16.27
N GLY A 406 1.95 19.23 -15.62
CA GLY A 406 3.18 19.61 -14.93
C GLY A 406 2.96 20.26 -13.55
N THR A 407 1.73 20.23 -13.01
CA THR A 407 1.46 20.70 -11.64
C THR A 407 2.02 19.69 -10.62
N VAL A 408 3.32 19.82 -10.31
CA VAL A 408 4.03 18.94 -9.37
C VAL A 408 4.79 19.76 -8.31
N PRO A 409 4.93 19.23 -7.09
CA PRO A 409 5.68 19.88 -6.02
C PRO A 409 7.19 19.85 -6.26
N SER A 410 7.92 20.76 -5.62
CA SER A 410 9.37 20.90 -5.79
C SER A 410 10.11 21.14 -4.48
N VAL A 411 11.38 20.72 -4.44
CA VAL A 411 12.32 20.98 -3.35
C VAL A 411 13.33 22.02 -3.83
N THR A 412 13.57 23.06 -3.04
CA THR A 412 14.59 24.08 -3.32
C THR A 412 15.58 24.17 -2.16
N VAL A 413 16.88 24.14 -2.48
CA VAL A 413 17.98 24.34 -1.53
C VAL A 413 18.50 25.76 -1.71
N THR A 414 18.42 26.58 -0.67
CA THR A 414 18.82 28.00 -0.70
C THR A 414 20.13 28.26 0.00
#